data_AF-A0AAW1U7Y0-F1
#
_entry.id   AF-A0AAW1U7Y0-F1
#
_cell.length_a   1.000
_cell.length_b   1.000
_cell.length_c   1.000
_cell.angle_alpha   90.00
_cell.angle_beta   90.00
_cell.angle_gamma   90.00
#
_symmetry.space_group_name_H-M   'P 1'
#
loop_
_entity.id
_entity.type
_entity.pdbx_description
1 polymer ?
#
loop_
_entity_poly.entity_id
_entity_poly.type
_entity_poly.pdbx_seq_one_letter_code
_entity_poly.pdbx_strand_id
1 'polypeptide(L)' 'MWVAVACLCAVVCGVVAGENSTRPDLYPATRDPVSERCQPDKLTVYKVILHTFWSRTTFPKHYPDWRPSAQWSKVFGEL' A
#
# COMPACT_ATOMS: atom_id res chain seq x y z
N MET A 1 -61.36 9.40 -18.63
CA MET A 1 -61.27 9.81 -20.04
C MET A 1 -59.88 9.36 -20.51
N TRP A 2 -59.61 8.20 -21.12
CA TRP A 2 -60.28 7.30 -22.08
C TRP A 2 -59.91 5.81 -21.77
N VAL A 3 -60.86 4.85 -21.65
CA VAL A 3 -61.16 3.67 -22.54
C VAL A 3 -59.88 2.96 -23.08
N ALA A 4 -59.60 1.64 -23.03
CA ALA A 4 -60.38 0.39 -23.12
C ALA A 4 -59.55 -0.83 -22.61
N VAL A 5 -60.08 -1.77 -21.80
CA VAL A 5 -60.66 -3.09 -22.15
C VAL A 5 -59.69 -4.17 -22.70
N ALA A 6 -59.31 -5.07 -21.77
CA ALA A 6 -59.25 -6.55 -21.80
C ALA A 6 -58.55 -7.35 -22.93
N CYS A 7 -57.64 -8.26 -22.52
CA CYS A 7 -57.70 -9.71 -22.75
C CYS A 7 -56.62 -10.40 -21.88
N LEU A 8 -57.00 -11.06 -20.78
CA LEU A 8 -57.16 -12.52 -20.67
C LEU A 8 -55.85 -13.29 -20.93
N CYS A 9 -55.23 -13.74 -19.83
CA CYS A 9 -54.90 -15.15 -19.57
C CYS A 9 -54.21 -15.25 -18.20
N ALA A 10 -54.98 -15.64 -17.19
CA ALA A 10 -54.42 -16.24 -15.99
C ALA A 10 -53.82 -17.61 -16.34
N VAL A 11 -53.04 -18.16 -15.40
CA VAL A 11 -52.41 -19.50 -15.37
C VAL A 11 -50.98 -19.52 -15.94
N VAL A 12 -49.98 -19.26 -15.09
CA VAL A 12 -49.14 -20.32 -14.46
C VAL A 12 -48.52 -19.72 -13.17
N CYS A 13 -48.82 -20.34 -12.02
CA CYS A 13 -48.07 -20.14 -10.78
C CYS A 13 -46.60 -20.48 -10.98
N GLY A 14 -45.71 -19.58 -10.59
CA GLY A 14 -44.29 -19.89 -10.44
C GLY A 14 -43.57 -18.76 -9.73
N VAL A 15 -43.55 -18.80 -8.39
CA VAL A 15 -42.57 -18.06 -7.62
C VAL A 15 -41.19 -18.65 -7.96
N VAL A 16 -40.29 -17.84 -8.52
CA VAL A 16 -38.85 -18.12 -8.48
C VAL A 16 -38.17 -16.94 -7.81
N ALA A 17 -37.81 -17.15 -6.55
CA ALA A 17 -36.79 -16.38 -5.86
C ALA A 17 -35.40 -16.90 -6.30
N GLY A 18 -34.42 -16.01 -6.46
CA GLY A 18 -33.00 -16.39 -6.35
C GLY A 18 -32.05 -15.97 -7.48
N GLU A 19 -31.25 -14.95 -7.17
CA GLU A 19 -29.79 -14.82 -7.33
C GLU A 19 -29.06 -14.56 -8.68
N ASN A 20 -28.23 -13.52 -8.56
CA ASN A 20 -26.86 -13.31 -9.04
C ASN A 20 -26.56 -13.05 -10.51
N SER A 21 -26.54 -11.73 -10.79
CA SER A 21 -25.65 -11.04 -11.74
C SER A 21 -24.27 -11.69 -11.85
N THR A 22 -23.96 -12.25 -13.02
CA THR A 22 -22.60 -12.57 -13.45
C THR A 22 -22.41 -12.03 -14.87
N ARG A 23 -21.64 -10.95 -14.99
CA ARG A 23 -21.12 -10.44 -16.27
C ARG A 23 -19.64 -10.84 -16.34
N PRO A 24 -19.15 -11.39 -17.47
CA PRO A 24 -17.77 -11.87 -17.55
C PRO A 24 -16.81 -10.68 -17.70
N ASP A 25 -15.88 -10.55 -16.76
CA ASP A 25 -14.77 -9.60 -16.83
C ASP A 25 -13.77 -10.03 -17.92
N LEU A 26 -13.73 -9.26 -18.99
CA LEU A 26 -12.74 -9.43 -20.07
C LEU A 26 -12.10 -8.07 -20.37
N TYR A 27 -11.17 -7.66 -19.51
CA TYR A 27 -10.26 -6.53 -19.78
C TYR A 27 -8.82 -6.91 -19.43
N PRO A 28 -7.85 -6.65 -20.32
CA PRO A 28 -6.45 -6.95 -20.08
C PRO A 28 -5.90 -6.00 -19.01
N ALA A 29 -5.00 -6.52 -18.17
CA ALA A 29 -4.38 -5.80 -17.06
C ALA A 29 -3.60 -4.57 -17.54
N THR A 30 -4.25 -3.41 -17.57
CA THR A 30 -3.58 -2.11 -17.66
C THR A 30 -2.74 -1.96 -16.39
N ARG A 31 -1.42 -1.83 -16.53
CA ARG A 31 -0.55 -1.50 -15.39
C ARG A 31 -0.89 -0.07 -14.95
N ASP A 32 -1.70 0.04 -13.91
CA ASP A 32 -2.07 1.33 -13.34
C ASP A 32 -0.84 2.03 -12.74
N PRO A 33 -0.66 3.34 -12.99
CA PRO A 33 0.43 4.14 -12.37
C PRO A 33 0.29 4.28 -10.84
N VAL A 34 -0.76 3.69 -10.25
CA VAL A 34 -0.99 3.63 -8.80
C VAL A 34 0.03 2.72 -8.10
N SER A 35 0.68 1.78 -8.82
CA SER A 35 1.70 0.91 -8.24
C SER A 35 2.98 1.63 -7.79
N GLU A 36 3.18 2.90 -8.17
CA GLU A 36 4.32 3.73 -7.78
C GLU A 36 4.08 4.54 -6.49
N ARG A 37 2.87 4.55 -5.92
CA ARG A 37 2.60 5.22 -4.64
C ARG A 37 3.10 4.39 -3.46
N CYS A 38 3.41 5.06 -2.34
CA CYS A 38 3.68 4.38 -1.06
C CYS A 38 2.56 3.38 -0.78
N GLN A 39 2.90 2.12 -0.52
CA GLN A 39 1.95 1.03 -0.34
C GLN A 39 1.81 0.77 1.16
N PRO A 40 0.83 1.40 1.85
CA PRO A 40 0.76 1.40 3.31
C PRO A 40 0.51 0.00 3.90
N ASP A 41 -0.11 -0.89 3.14
CA ASP A 41 -0.39 -2.27 3.57
C ASP A 41 0.81 -3.21 3.42
N LYS A 42 1.94 -2.72 2.92
CA LYS A 42 3.16 -3.52 2.73
C LYS A 42 4.25 -3.12 3.72
N LEU A 43 4.48 -4.01 4.68
CA LEU A 43 5.61 -3.89 5.60
C LEU A 43 6.92 -4.29 4.90
N THR A 44 7.95 -3.45 5.05
CA THR A 44 9.32 -3.78 4.63
C THR A 44 10.26 -3.62 5.82
N VAL A 45 11.16 -4.59 6.01
CA VAL A 45 12.15 -4.58 7.08
C VAL A 45 13.48 -4.10 6.54
N TYR A 46 14.06 -3.08 7.17
CA TYR A 46 15.36 -2.53 6.81
C TYR A 46 16.39 -2.73 7.90
N LYS A 47 17.64 -2.97 7.49
CA LYS A 47 18.81 -2.89 8.37
C LYS A 47 19.51 -1.57 8.11
N VAL A 48 19.55 -0.70 9.11
CA VAL A 48 20.28 0.56 9.04
C VAL A 48 21.71 0.36 9.53
N ILE A 49 22.70 0.78 8.74
CA ILE A 49 24.12 0.71 9.08
C ILE A 49 24.69 2.12 8.97
N LEU A 50 25.26 2.64 10.07
CA LEU A 50 25.90 3.94 10.10
C LEU A 50 27.42 3.79 10.07
N HIS A 51 28.05 4.27 9.01
CA HIS A 51 29.51 4.37 8.92
C HIS A 51 29.94 5.79 9.29
N THR A 52 30.79 5.91 10.30
CA THR A 52 31.32 7.19 10.76
C THR A 52 32.84 7.25 10.54
N PHE A 53 33.28 8.21 9.72
CA PHE A 53 34.68 8.31 9.28
C PHE A 53 35.47 9.40 10.00
N TRP A 54 35.32 9.47 11.32
CA TRP A 54 36.09 10.40 12.15
C TRP A 54 37.37 9.74 12.65
N SER A 55 38.45 9.97 11.92
CA SER A 55 39.77 9.40 12.18
C SER A 55 40.84 10.49 12.25
N ARG A 56 42.00 10.18 12.85
CA ARG A 56 43.13 11.13 12.92
C ARG A 56 43.66 11.50 11.53
N THR A 57 43.69 10.56 10.59
CA THR A 57 44.25 10.81 9.25
C THR A 57 43.36 11.76 8.46
N THR A 58 42.03 11.64 8.59
CA THR A 58 41.06 12.52 7.93
C THR A 58 40.85 13.84 8.68
N PHE A 59 40.91 13.82 10.01
CA PHE A 59 40.72 14.99 10.89
C PHE A 59 41.86 15.09 11.92
N PRO A 60 43.05 15.56 11.50
CA PRO A 60 44.24 15.54 12.36
C PRO A 60 44.25 16.63 13.44
N LYS A 61 43.56 17.74 13.19
CA LYS A 61 43.56 18.89 14.09
C LYS A 61 42.81 18.57 15.38
N HIS A 62 43.54 18.57 16.50
CA HIS A 62 43.00 18.30 17.84
C HIS A 62 42.16 17.02 17.93
N TYR A 63 42.58 15.94 17.25
CA TYR A 63 41.89 14.66 17.39
C TYR A 63 41.92 14.20 18.86
N PRO A 64 40.76 13.94 19.47
CA PRO A 64 40.70 13.63 20.90
C PRO A 64 41.18 12.19 21.14
N ASP A 65 42.43 12.08 21.58
CA ASP A 65 43.06 10.82 21.93
C ASP A 65 42.82 10.41 23.39
N TRP A 66 42.55 11.40 24.26
CA TRP A 66 42.44 11.16 25.70
C TRP A 66 41.28 11.93 26.34
N ARG A 67 40.54 11.21 27.18
CA ARG A 67 39.43 11.61 28.09
C ARG A 67 38.46 12.70 27.58
N PRO A 68 37.40 12.30 26.84
CA PRO A 68 37.18 10.99 26.22
C PRO A 68 37.88 10.90 24.88
N SER A 69 38.19 9.67 24.45
CA SER A 69 38.59 9.43 23.07
C SER A 69 37.46 9.81 22.11
N ALA A 70 37.79 10.04 20.83
CA ALA A 70 36.81 10.22 19.77
C ALA A 70 35.75 9.11 19.80
N GLN A 71 34.48 9.50 19.92
CA GLN A 71 33.36 8.58 20.04
C GLN A 71 32.07 9.19 19.49
N TRP A 72 31.09 8.34 19.22
CA TRP A 72 29.75 8.74 18.82
C TRP A 72 28.75 8.39 19.91
N SER A 73 27.69 9.18 20.03
CA SER A 73 26.56 8.85 20.89
C SER A 73 25.71 7.75 20.27
N LYS A 74 24.76 7.23 21.06
CA LYS A 74 23.76 6.29 20.58
C LYS A 74 22.91 6.96 19.49
N VAL A 75 22.66 6.22 18.42
CA VAL A 75 21.74 6.63 17.35
C VAL A 75 20.31 6.40 17.83
N PHE A 76 19.47 7.42 17.70
CA PHE A 76 18.03 7.36 17.97
C PHE A 76 17.29 7.76 16.69
N GLY A 77 16.16 7.12 16.44
CA GLY A 77 15.31 7.38 15.29
C GLY A 77 13.95 6.71 15.46
N GLU A 78 12.99 7.19 14.68
CA GLU A 78 11.65 6.63 14.54
C GLU A 78 11.46 6.25 13.07
N LEU A 79 10.80 5.12 12.83
CA LEU A 79 10.57 4.54 11.50
C LEU A 79 9.07 4.38 11.28
#